data_AF-A0A7X7AN45-F1
#
_entry.id   AF-A0A7X7AN45-F1
#
_cell.length_a   1.000
_cell.length_b   1.000
_cell.length_c   1.000
_cell.angle_alpha   90.00
_cell.angle_beta   90.00
_cell.angle_gamma   90.00
#
_symmetry.space_group_name_H-M   'P 1'
#
loop_
_entity.id
_entity.type
_entity.pdbx_description
1 polymer ?
#
loop_
_entity_poly.entity_id
_entity_poly.type
_entity_poly.pdbx_seq_one_letter_code
_entity_poly.pdbx_strand_id
1 'polypeptide(L)'
;SHAHSLTNFKVPKSGSTIVMFDKIMGTDKIGQYLEQGLSPQEIEAKYKPALNRFKEERKKYLLYSTKGSSGISVVVQGKTVEFDVPPYLDQNNRLQVPIRAIAQALGGEVYWQQEQRTITIIRGEDILLFRIDDPKVMVNGLEKTMDTVPILKNNRTLIPVRYVGEYLHALVHWDQAQQTVFIYQ
;
A
#
# COMPACT_ATOMS: atom_id res chain seq x y z
N SER A 1 4.61 16.76 26.00
CA SER A 1 4.02 16.73 27.35
C SER A 1 2.57 16.28 27.24
N HIS A 2 2.05 15.61 28.26
CA HIS A 2 0.66 15.11 28.41
C HIS A 2 0.35 13.70 27.90
N ALA A 3 1.10 12.70 28.37
CA ALA A 3 0.47 11.42 28.71
C ALA A 3 0.41 11.39 30.24
N HIS A 4 -0.77 11.67 30.79
CA HIS A 4 -1.01 11.54 32.22
C HIS A 4 -0.65 10.11 32.63
N SER A 5 0.34 9.99 33.53
CA SER A 5 0.62 8.75 34.23
C SER A 5 -0.70 8.27 34.86
N LEU A 6 -1.21 7.13 34.41
CA LEU A 6 -2.33 6.43 35.01
C LEU A 6 -1.82 5.83 36.33
N THR A 7 -1.53 6.68 37.32
CA THR A 7 -0.91 6.29 38.60
C THR A 7 -1.81 5.40 39.46
N ASN A 8 -3.01 5.05 39.01
CA ASN A 8 -3.94 4.23 39.79
C ASN A 8 -4.86 3.31 38.95
N PHE A 9 -4.44 2.88 37.76
CA PHE A 9 -5.18 1.86 37.03
C PHE A 9 -4.90 0.47 37.62
N LYS A 10 -5.86 -0.10 38.36
CA LYS A 10 -5.78 -1.49 38.82
C LYS A 10 -6.08 -2.41 37.65
N VAL A 11 -5.08 -3.16 37.20
CA VAL A 11 -5.21 -4.15 36.14
C VAL A 11 -6.24 -5.23 36.56
N PRO A 12 -7.33 -5.43 35.81
CA PRO A 12 -8.28 -6.51 36.06
C PRO A 12 -7.59 -7.88 35.91
N LYS A 13 -7.84 -8.81 36.84
CA LYS A 13 -7.20 -10.14 36.84
C LYS A 13 -8.20 -11.22 36.55
N SER A 14 -7.84 -12.14 35.66
CA SER A 14 -8.55 -13.41 35.53
C SER A 14 -8.39 -14.27 36.79
N GLY A 15 -9.50 -14.89 37.20
CA GLY A 15 -9.55 -15.87 38.28
C GLY A 15 -10.22 -17.15 37.78
N SER A 16 -11.31 -17.57 38.42
CA SER A 16 -12.20 -18.62 37.87
C SER A 16 -12.87 -18.21 36.55
N THR A 17 -12.95 -16.90 36.27
CA THR A 17 -13.47 -16.34 35.03
C THR A 17 -12.41 -15.47 34.38
N ILE A 18 -12.25 -15.61 33.05
CA ILE A 18 -11.32 -14.78 32.28
C ILE A 18 -11.97 -13.40 32.07
N VAL A 19 -11.27 -12.35 32.51
CA VAL A 19 -11.75 -10.97 32.36
C VAL A 19 -11.66 -10.49 30.92
N MET A 20 -12.49 -9.51 30.54
CA MET A 20 -12.53 -9.00 29.17
C MET A 20 -11.18 -8.44 28.72
N PHE A 21 -10.40 -7.88 29.64
CA PHE A 21 -9.06 -7.39 29.35
C PHE A 21 -8.16 -8.51 28.79
N ASP A 22 -8.03 -9.63 29.50
CA ASP A 22 -7.21 -10.76 29.06
C ASP A 22 -7.78 -11.43 27.79
N LYS A 23 -9.10 -11.41 27.60
CA LYS A 23 -9.75 -11.87 26.36
C LYS A 23 -9.35 -11.01 25.16
N ILE A 24 -9.38 -9.69 25.29
CA ILE A 24 -9.01 -8.74 24.23
C ILE A 24 -7.52 -8.87 23.92
N MET A 25 -6.69 -8.96 24.96
CA MET A 25 -5.24 -9.11 24.79
C MET A 25 -4.84 -10.51 24.31
N GLY A 26 -5.73 -11.50 24.41
CA GLY A 26 -5.46 -12.89 24.11
C GLY A 26 -4.50 -13.57 25.10
N THR A 27 -4.14 -12.90 26.21
CA THR A 27 -3.22 -13.39 27.24
C THR A 27 -3.31 -12.53 28.51
N ASP A 28 -3.04 -13.13 29.66
CA ASP A 28 -2.86 -12.47 30.96
C ASP A 28 -1.49 -11.79 31.14
N LYS A 29 -0.52 -12.09 30.25
CA LYS A 29 0.84 -11.55 30.33
C LYS A 29 0.91 -10.04 30.22
N ILE A 30 0.02 -9.43 29.43
CA ILE A 30 -0.05 -7.96 29.33
C ILE A 30 -0.34 -7.35 30.71
N GLY A 31 -1.33 -7.91 31.41
CA GLY A 31 -1.69 -7.44 32.74
C GLY A 31 -0.53 -7.54 33.71
N GLN A 32 0.18 -8.67 33.71
CA GLN A 32 1.37 -8.88 34.54
C GLN A 32 2.51 -7.89 34.23
N TYR A 33 2.74 -7.55 32.95
CA TYR A 33 3.77 -6.59 32.57
C TYR A 33 3.42 -5.16 32.98
N LEU A 34 2.14 -4.79 32.89
CA LEU A 34 1.66 -3.50 33.38
C LEU A 34 1.83 -3.38 34.90
N GLU A 35 1.59 -4.46 35.66
CA GLU A 35 1.82 -4.48 37.12
C GLU A 35 3.30 -4.38 37.51
N GLN A 36 4.18 -4.92 36.67
CA GLN A 36 5.62 -4.79 36.82
C GLN A 36 6.14 -3.40 36.42
N GLY A 37 5.26 -2.50 35.94
CA GLY A 37 5.62 -1.14 35.55
C GLY A 37 6.40 -1.05 34.25
N LEU A 38 6.35 -2.07 33.39
CA LEU A 38 7.03 -2.05 32.10
C LEU A 38 6.45 -0.95 31.22
N SER A 39 7.33 -0.25 30.51
CA SER A 39 6.94 0.69 29.46
C SER A 39 6.30 -0.04 28.27
N PRO A 40 5.49 0.65 27.46
CA PRO A 40 4.94 0.08 26.22
C PRO A 40 6.02 -0.53 25.32
N GLN A 41 7.19 0.11 25.21
CA GLN A 41 8.31 -0.36 24.40
C GLN A 41 8.89 -1.68 24.92
N GLU A 42 9.02 -1.84 26.25
CA GLU A 42 9.49 -3.09 26.86
C GLU A 42 8.47 -4.22 26.70
N ILE A 43 7.18 -3.90 26.80
CA ILE A 43 6.09 -4.85 26.53
C ILE A 43 6.17 -5.32 25.07
N GLU A 44 6.22 -4.42 24.10
CA GLU A 44 6.36 -4.75 22.68
C GLU A 44 7.60 -5.60 22.40
N ALA A 45 8.74 -5.29 23.03
CA ALA A 45 9.96 -6.06 22.89
C ALA A 45 9.78 -7.53 23.32
N LYS A 46 8.99 -7.80 24.38
CA LYS A 46 8.66 -9.16 24.81
C LYS A 46 7.76 -9.91 23.81
N TYR A 47 6.95 -9.21 23.03
CA TYR A 47 6.11 -9.83 21.98
C TYR A 47 6.87 -10.16 20.70
N LYS A 48 7.96 -9.44 20.42
CA LYS A 48 8.70 -9.53 19.15
C LYS A 48 9.09 -10.96 18.74
N PRO A 49 9.57 -11.85 19.64
CA PRO A 49 9.90 -13.23 19.26
C PRO A 49 8.68 -14.05 18.83
N ALA A 50 7.57 -13.94 19.56
CA ALA A 50 6.33 -14.64 19.25
C ALA A 50 5.71 -14.11 17.95
N LEU A 51 5.74 -12.79 17.74
CA LEU A 51 5.31 -12.15 16.50
C LEU A 51 6.13 -12.66 15.30
N ASN A 52 7.45 -12.77 15.45
CA ASN A 52 8.32 -13.29 14.39
C ASN A 52 8.01 -14.76 14.09
N ARG A 53 7.80 -15.59 15.12
CA ARG A 53 7.38 -16.99 14.93
C ARG A 53 6.05 -17.09 14.20
N PHE A 54 5.04 -16.32 14.62
CA PHE A 54 3.75 -16.27 13.95
C PHE A 54 3.87 -15.81 12.49
N LYS A 55 4.75 -14.84 12.21
CA LYS A 55 5.07 -14.39 10.85
C LYS A 55 5.66 -15.49 9.98
N GLU A 56 6.49 -16.38 10.53
CA GLU A 56 7.01 -17.55 9.82
C GLU A 56 5.94 -18.63 9.64
N GLU A 57 5.19 -18.96 10.70
CA GLU A 57 4.13 -19.99 10.66
C GLU A 57 3.03 -19.63 9.67
N ARG A 58 2.58 -18.38 9.65
CA ARG A 58 1.50 -17.93 8.77
C ARG A 58 1.89 -18.03 7.29
N LYS A 59 3.18 -17.98 6.92
CA LYS A 59 3.63 -18.12 5.52
C LYS A 59 3.09 -19.39 4.86
N LYS A 60 2.98 -20.48 5.62
CA LYS A 60 2.45 -21.78 5.15
C LYS A 60 0.98 -21.71 4.70
N TYR A 61 0.21 -20.80 5.29
CA TYR A 61 -1.25 -20.71 5.12
C TYR A 61 -1.68 -19.51 4.28
N LEU A 62 -0.72 -18.76 3.71
CA LEU A 62 -1.03 -17.68 2.79
C LEU A 62 -1.59 -18.29 1.49
N LEU A 63 -2.86 -18.02 1.21
CA LEU A 63 -3.51 -18.39 -0.05
C LEU A 63 -3.01 -17.54 -1.24
N TYR A 64 -2.28 -16.45 -0.95
CA TYR A 64 -1.58 -15.64 -1.93
C TYR A 64 -0.12 -16.12 -2.05
N SER A 65 0.20 -16.68 -3.22
CA SER A 65 1.53 -17.18 -3.54
C SER A 65 2.48 -16.03 -3.90
N THR A 66 3.65 -16.03 -3.27
CA THR A 66 4.86 -15.33 -3.74
C THR A 66 5.36 -15.98 -5.03
N LYS A 67 4.63 -15.78 -6.13
CA LYS A 67 5.10 -15.97 -7.51
C LYS A 67 4.95 -14.64 -8.22
N GLY A 68 6.05 -13.91 -8.29
CA GLY A 68 6.18 -12.68 -9.09
C GLY A 68 5.53 -11.42 -8.53
N SER A 69 4.49 -11.48 -7.68
CA SER A 69 3.88 -10.26 -7.14
C SER A 69 4.73 -9.69 -5.99
N SER A 70 4.91 -8.37 -5.98
CA SER A 70 5.50 -7.61 -4.87
C SER A 70 4.66 -7.66 -3.58
N GLY A 71 3.61 -8.49 -3.53
CA GLY A 71 2.57 -8.44 -2.51
C GLY A 71 1.64 -7.23 -2.64
N ILE A 72 1.81 -6.40 -3.67
CA ILE A 72 1.06 -5.17 -3.85
C ILE A 72 -0.18 -5.42 -4.72
N SER A 73 -1.35 -5.10 -4.18
CA SER A 73 -2.62 -5.16 -4.90
C SER A 73 -3.08 -3.77 -5.33
N VAL A 74 -3.84 -3.67 -6.42
CA VAL A 74 -4.47 -2.41 -6.85
C VAL A 74 -5.96 -2.65 -7.03
N VAL A 75 -6.76 -1.80 -6.41
CA VAL A 75 -8.23 -1.82 -6.47
C VAL A 75 -8.69 -0.50 -7.06
N VAL A 76 -9.45 -0.56 -8.15
CA VAL A 76 -9.99 0.60 -8.86
C VAL A 76 -11.51 0.50 -8.84
N GLN A 77 -12.20 1.51 -8.30
CA GLN A 77 -13.66 1.54 -8.19
C GLN A 77 -14.23 0.26 -7.53
N GLY A 78 -13.57 -0.21 -6.46
CA GLY A 78 -13.95 -1.41 -5.72
C GLY A 78 -13.63 -2.75 -6.40
N LYS A 79 -13.00 -2.74 -7.58
CA LYS A 79 -12.60 -3.95 -8.30
C LYS A 79 -11.08 -4.13 -8.28
N THR A 80 -10.62 -5.32 -7.89
CA THR A 80 -9.20 -5.67 -7.99
C THR A 80 -8.78 -5.74 -9.46
N VAL A 81 -7.64 -5.12 -9.77
CA VAL A 81 -7.04 -5.13 -11.10
C VAL A 81 -5.92 -6.16 -11.12
N GLU A 82 -6.05 -7.14 -12.00
CA GLU A 82 -5.03 -8.16 -12.24
C GLU A 82 -3.98 -7.65 -13.22
N PHE A 83 -2.70 -7.96 -12.93
CA PHE A 83 -1.58 -7.57 -13.78
C PHE A 83 -0.75 -8.79 -14.19
N ASP A 84 -0.36 -8.83 -15.46
CA ASP A 84 0.61 -9.80 -15.98
C ASP A 84 2.05 -9.43 -15.61
N VAL A 85 2.32 -8.14 -15.44
CA VAL A 85 3.57 -7.62 -14.87
C VAL A 85 3.28 -7.03 -13.50
N PRO A 86 3.92 -7.54 -12.43
CA PRO A 86 3.63 -7.12 -11.07
C PRO A 86 3.96 -5.63 -10.85
N PRO A 87 3.10 -4.89 -10.12
CA PRO A 87 3.45 -3.58 -9.59
C PRO A 87 4.71 -3.64 -8.72
N TYR A 88 5.45 -2.54 -8.59
CA TYR A 88 6.59 -2.48 -7.67
C TYR A 88 6.89 -1.05 -7.20
N LEU A 89 7.53 -0.91 -6.05
CA LEU A 89 8.05 0.36 -5.56
C LEU A 89 9.43 0.62 -6.17
N ASP A 90 9.62 1.77 -6.79
CA ASP A 90 10.93 2.19 -7.30
C ASP A 90 11.85 2.76 -6.21
N GLN A 91 13.04 3.21 -6.62
CA GLN A 91 14.05 3.77 -5.72
C GLN A 91 13.60 5.07 -5.01
N ASN A 92 12.62 5.77 -5.59
CA ASN A 92 12.03 6.99 -5.02
C ASN A 92 10.74 6.68 -4.24
N ASN A 93 10.51 5.41 -3.93
CA ASN A 93 9.35 4.91 -3.19
C ASN A 93 8.02 5.27 -3.87
N ARG A 94 8.00 5.28 -5.20
CA ARG A 94 6.79 5.45 -6.02
C ARG A 94 6.30 4.10 -6.52
N LEU A 95 4.98 3.86 -6.40
CA LEU A 95 4.38 2.62 -6.90
C LEU A 95 4.17 2.69 -8.41
N GLN A 96 5.00 1.92 -9.11
CA GLN A 96 4.96 1.72 -10.55
C GLN A 96 3.98 0.61 -10.89
N VAL A 97 3.02 0.91 -11.77
CA VAL A 97 1.93 0.00 -12.14
C VAL A 97 1.78 -0.08 -13.66
N PRO A 98 1.44 -1.24 -14.24
CA PRO A 98 1.05 -1.32 -15.65
C PRO A 98 -0.19 -0.46 -15.90
N ILE A 99 -0.02 0.67 -16.58
CA ILE A 99 -1.02 1.74 -16.48
C ILE A 99 -2.30 1.47 -17.27
N ARG A 100 -2.22 0.63 -18.32
CA ARG A 100 -3.34 0.38 -19.24
C ARG A 100 -4.59 -0.13 -18.52
N ALA A 101 -4.44 -1.14 -17.66
CA ALA A 101 -5.57 -1.74 -16.97
C ALA A 101 -6.25 -0.74 -16.00
N ILE A 102 -5.45 0.12 -15.36
CA ILE A 102 -5.96 1.15 -14.44
C ILE A 102 -6.68 2.26 -15.19
N ALA A 103 -6.07 2.78 -16.27
CA ALA A 103 -6.70 3.81 -17.10
C ALA A 103 -8.04 3.33 -17.68
N GLN A 104 -8.09 2.10 -18.20
CA GLN A 104 -9.33 1.49 -18.70
C GLN A 104 -10.38 1.31 -17.60
N ALA A 105 -9.97 0.88 -16.39
CA ALA A 105 -10.88 0.76 -15.25
C ALA A 105 -11.44 2.11 -14.77
N LEU A 106 -10.72 3.22 -15.03
CA LEU A 106 -11.18 4.59 -14.80
C LEU A 106 -11.99 5.18 -15.97
N GLY A 107 -12.26 4.40 -17.02
CA GLY A 107 -12.98 4.84 -18.22
C GLY A 107 -12.14 5.65 -19.21
N GLY A 108 -10.82 5.56 -19.12
CA GLY A 108 -9.88 6.18 -20.05
C GLY A 108 -9.34 5.22 -21.11
N GLU A 109 -8.75 5.81 -22.15
CA GLU A 109 -8.09 5.14 -23.24
C GLU A 109 -6.58 5.34 -23.17
N VAL A 110 -5.82 4.39 -23.70
CA VAL A 110 -4.35 4.40 -23.68
C VAL A 110 -3.80 4.10 -25.06
N TYR A 111 -3.01 5.04 -25.57
CA TYR A 111 -2.35 4.96 -26.85
C TYR A 111 -0.83 4.86 -26.64
N TRP A 112 -0.20 3.96 -27.37
CA TRP A 112 1.26 3.79 -27.33
C TRP A 112 1.84 4.12 -28.70
N GLN A 113 2.77 5.06 -28.75
CA GLN A 113 3.52 5.43 -29.95
C GLN A 113 4.95 4.87 -29.83
N GLN A 114 5.21 3.76 -30.52
CA GLN A 114 6.46 3.02 -30.39
C GLN A 114 7.69 3.82 -30.81
N GLU A 115 7.62 4.57 -31.92
CA GLU A 115 8.75 5.36 -32.44
C GLU A 115 9.20 6.44 -31.46
N GLN A 116 8.25 7.08 -30.80
CA GLN A 116 8.51 8.17 -29.85
C GLN A 116 8.76 7.66 -28.42
N ARG A 117 8.49 6.37 -28.18
CA ARG A 117 8.43 5.76 -26.84
C ARG A 117 7.51 6.57 -25.91
N THR A 118 6.34 6.93 -26.44
CA THR A 118 5.37 7.81 -25.79
C THR A 118 4.08 7.05 -25.51
N ILE A 119 3.48 7.35 -24.37
CA ILE A 119 2.16 6.86 -23.98
C ILE A 119 1.24 8.05 -23.74
N THR A 120 0.08 8.01 -24.39
CA THR A 120 -1.00 8.99 -24.21
C THR A 120 -2.15 8.34 -23.46
N ILE A 121 -2.61 8.97 -22.39
CA ILE A 121 -3.79 8.55 -21.64
C ILE A 121 -4.84 9.62 -21.83
N ILE A 122 -6.04 9.23 -22.29
CA ILE A 122 -7.16 10.14 -22.53
C ILE A 122 -8.34 9.70 -21.68
N ARG A 123 -8.94 10.60 -20.92
CA ARG A 123 -10.19 10.34 -20.21
C ARG A 123 -11.05 11.59 -20.19
N GLY A 124 -12.17 11.56 -20.92
CA GLY A 124 -12.98 12.76 -21.11
C GLY A 124 -12.15 13.85 -21.80
N GLU A 125 -11.99 14.99 -21.15
CA GLU A 125 -11.18 16.12 -21.64
C GLU A 125 -9.72 16.06 -21.20
N ASP A 126 -9.37 15.16 -20.27
CA ASP A 126 -8.02 15.06 -19.74
C ASP A 126 -7.12 14.25 -20.69
N ILE A 127 -5.97 14.84 -21.03
CA ILE A 127 -4.95 14.25 -21.90
C ILE A 127 -3.62 14.30 -21.16
N LEU A 128 -3.07 13.11 -20.88
CA LEU A 128 -1.76 12.94 -20.28
C LEU A 128 -0.81 12.33 -21.30
N LEU A 129 0.38 12.91 -21.47
CA LEU A 129 1.42 12.39 -22.34
C LEU A 129 2.70 12.16 -21.53
N PHE A 130 3.13 10.91 -21.48
CA PHE A 130 4.35 10.50 -20.82
C PHE A 130 5.32 9.91 -21.84
N ARG A 131 6.61 10.16 -21.64
CA ARG A 131 7.67 9.53 -22.41
C ARG A 131 8.46 8.58 -21.51
N ILE A 132 8.81 7.40 -22.03
CA ILE A 132 9.62 6.44 -21.27
C ILE A 132 10.99 7.05 -20.94
N ASP A 133 11.45 6.83 -19.71
CA ASP A 133 12.71 7.33 -19.15
C ASP A 133 12.79 8.86 -19.01
N ASP A 134 11.66 9.58 -19.14
CA ASP A 134 11.57 11.04 -18.99
C ASP A 134 10.72 11.39 -17.76
N PRO A 135 11.22 12.20 -16.81
CA PRO A 135 10.42 12.64 -15.67
C PRO A 135 9.37 13.69 -16.05
N LYS A 136 9.45 14.29 -17.24
CA LYS A 136 8.48 15.27 -17.72
C LYS A 136 7.20 14.59 -18.21
N VAL A 137 6.09 15.25 -17.98
CA VAL A 137 4.75 14.83 -18.40
C VAL A 137 3.98 16.05 -18.90
N MET A 138 3.26 15.92 -20.01
CA MET A 138 2.30 16.92 -20.44
C MET A 138 0.94 16.57 -19.88
N VAL A 139 0.32 17.48 -19.15
CA VAL A 139 -1.02 17.35 -18.56
C VAL A 139 -1.88 18.45 -19.15
N ASN A 140 -2.83 18.11 -20.01
CA ASN A 140 -3.72 19.07 -20.68
C ASN A 140 -2.94 20.20 -21.38
N GLY A 141 -1.83 19.84 -22.04
CA GLY A 141 -0.95 20.77 -22.74
C GLY A 141 0.06 21.53 -21.86
N LEU A 142 0.05 21.35 -20.54
CA LEU A 142 1.01 21.96 -19.61
C LEU A 142 2.08 20.97 -19.20
N GLU A 143 3.36 21.37 -19.31
CA GLU A 143 4.48 20.55 -18.83
C GLU A 143 4.52 20.54 -17.30
N LYS A 144 4.64 19.35 -16.72
CA LYS A 144 4.92 19.10 -15.30
C LYS A 144 6.07 18.11 -15.17
N THR A 145 6.67 18.06 -13.98
CA THR A 145 7.79 17.16 -13.67
C THR A 145 7.44 16.23 -12.52
N MET A 146 7.72 14.95 -12.71
CA MET A 146 7.64 13.91 -11.69
C MET A 146 9.00 13.70 -11.02
N ASP A 147 9.00 13.17 -9.81
CA ASP A 147 10.23 12.77 -9.10
C ASP A 147 10.72 11.36 -9.48
N THR A 148 10.13 10.76 -10.51
CA THR A 148 10.49 9.45 -11.05
C THR A 148 10.12 9.41 -12.53
N VAL A 149 10.44 8.31 -13.21
CA VAL A 149 10.23 8.15 -14.65
C VAL A 149 9.27 7.01 -14.96
N PRO A 150 8.47 7.11 -16.03
CA PRO A 150 7.81 5.96 -16.64
C PRO A 150 8.85 4.98 -17.18
N ILE A 151 8.62 3.68 -17.03
CA ILE A 151 9.54 2.67 -17.57
C ILE A 151 8.81 1.67 -18.46
N LEU A 152 9.58 1.02 -19.35
CA LEU A 152 9.12 -0.14 -20.10
C LEU A 152 9.73 -1.41 -19.49
N LYS A 153 8.91 -2.30 -18.94
CA LYS A 153 9.34 -3.56 -18.32
C LYS A 153 8.47 -4.70 -18.82
N ASN A 154 9.09 -5.76 -19.32
CA ASN A 154 8.39 -6.94 -19.87
C ASN A 154 7.29 -6.54 -20.88
N ASN A 155 7.58 -5.58 -21.75
CA ASN A 155 6.64 -5.04 -22.75
C ASN A 155 5.37 -4.40 -22.16
N ARG A 156 5.44 -3.93 -20.90
CA ARG A 156 4.42 -3.12 -20.24
C ARG A 156 5.00 -1.77 -19.85
N THR A 157 4.23 -0.72 -20.09
CA THR A 157 4.55 0.62 -19.61
C THR A 157 4.08 0.75 -18.17
N LEU A 158 5.04 0.94 -17.27
CA LEU A 158 4.77 1.18 -15.86
C LEU A 158 4.92 2.66 -15.58
N ILE A 159 3.92 3.24 -14.92
CA ILE A 159 3.86 4.66 -14.58
C ILE A 159 3.51 4.77 -13.09
N PRO A 160 3.97 5.80 -12.37
CA PRO A 160 3.58 5.96 -10.98
C PRO A 160 2.09 6.23 -10.87
N VAL A 161 1.37 5.33 -10.18
CA VAL A 161 -0.09 5.35 -10.12
C VAL A 161 -0.65 6.65 -9.56
N ARG A 162 0.07 7.28 -8.63
CA ARG A 162 -0.35 8.51 -7.96
C ARG A 162 -0.46 9.68 -8.94
N TYR A 163 0.56 9.88 -9.79
CA TYR A 163 0.54 10.97 -10.76
C TYR A 163 -0.60 10.80 -11.76
N VAL A 164 -0.81 9.59 -12.26
CA VAL A 164 -1.92 9.34 -13.19
C VAL A 164 -3.28 9.54 -12.50
N GLY A 165 -3.44 9.06 -11.27
CA GLY A 165 -4.66 9.29 -10.49
C GLY A 165 -4.92 10.78 -10.29
N GLU A 166 -3.95 11.52 -9.75
CA GLU A 166 -4.07 12.96 -9.48
C GLU A 166 -4.38 13.77 -10.75
N TYR A 167 -3.71 13.49 -11.87
CA TYR A 167 -3.94 14.20 -13.13
C TYR A 167 -5.25 13.81 -13.84
N LEU A 168 -5.83 12.66 -13.50
CA LEU A 168 -7.17 12.26 -13.94
C LEU A 168 -8.23 12.55 -12.87
N HIS A 169 -7.94 13.41 -11.90
CA HIS A 169 -8.88 13.77 -10.83
C HIS A 169 -9.44 12.58 -10.04
N ALA A 170 -8.61 11.55 -9.82
CA ALA A 170 -8.93 10.37 -9.02
C ALA A 170 -8.19 10.42 -7.67
N LEU A 171 -8.85 9.94 -6.62
CA LEU A 171 -8.28 9.78 -5.29
C LEU A 171 -7.48 8.49 -5.22
N VAL A 172 -6.21 8.59 -4.80
CA VAL A 172 -5.31 7.44 -4.64
C VAL A 172 -4.93 7.30 -3.17
N HIS A 173 -5.30 6.17 -2.57
CA HIS A 173 -5.01 5.84 -1.17
C HIS A 173 -4.16 4.57 -1.08
N TRP A 174 -3.16 4.57 -0.20
CA TRP A 174 -2.33 3.42 0.08
C TRP A 174 -2.66 2.86 1.46
N ASP A 175 -3.09 1.60 1.51
CA ASP A 175 -3.22 0.83 2.74
C ASP A 175 -1.95 0.01 3.00
N GLN A 176 -1.19 0.43 4.01
CA GLN A 176 0.06 -0.22 4.39
C GLN A 176 -0.15 -1.63 4.96
N ALA A 177 -1.24 -1.89 5.67
CA ALA A 177 -1.48 -3.18 6.31
C ALA A 177 -1.84 -4.27 5.29
N GLN A 178 -2.63 -3.88 4.28
CA GLN A 178 -3.07 -4.74 3.18
C GLN A 178 -2.13 -4.70 1.98
N GLN A 179 -1.11 -3.83 1.98
CA GLN A 179 -0.25 -3.57 0.81
C GLN A 179 -1.10 -3.31 -0.44
N THR A 180 -2.15 -2.50 -0.32
CA THR A 180 -3.15 -2.30 -1.37
C THR A 180 -3.27 -0.82 -1.71
N VAL A 181 -3.19 -0.49 -2.99
CA VAL A 181 -3.61 0.83 -3.49
C VAL A 181 -5.07 0.78 -3.84
N PHE A 182 -5.82 1.73 -3.31
CA PHE A 182 -7.20 1.99 -3.68
C PHE A 182 -7.28 3.26 -4.53
N ILE A 183 -8.06 3.20 -5.60
CA ILE A 183 -8.30 4.31 -6.53
C ILE A 183 -9.80 4.53 -6.65
N TYR A 184 -10.22 5.75 -6.34
CA TYR A 184 -11.62 6.19 -6.36
C TYR A 184 -11.78 7.48 -7.16
N GLN A 185 -13.02 7.83 -7.49
CA GLN A 185 -13.40 9.14 -8.01
C GLN A 185 -14.13 9.91 -6.92
#